data_AF-A0A7I9XSK6-F1
#
_entry.id   AF-A0A7I9XSK6-F1
#
_cell.length_a   1.000
_cell.length_b   1.000
_cell.length_c   1.000
_cell.angle_alpha   90.00
_cell.angle_beta   90.00
_cell.angle_gamma   90.00
#
_symmetry.space_group_name_H-M   'P 1'
#
loop_
_entity.id
_entity.type
_entity.pdbx_description
1 polymer ?
#
loop_
_entity_poly.entity_id
_entity_poly.type
_entity_poly.pdbx_seq_one_letter_code
_entity_poly.pdbx_strand_id
1 'polypeptide(L)'
;MGATVGVLWAGVMAPVGGVAVGRADVVDVLVDPIVESVLAALGVGGLADVGSATSMPADVLGGLDAALVGVVQDLNNVVNGVAQDWITSPIGGPVDEVINTPFVLLFGRDLIGNGINGFTGTNDSLLGSSGLFGNLSDGGFLIGNGGTGATGVAGVDGVPAGLGGRPG
;
A
#
# COMPACT_ATOMS: atom_id res chain seq x y z
N MET A 1 -2.85 -15.12 51.38
CA MET A 1 -3.47 -13.90 51.93
C MET A 1 -2.36 -12.89 52.09
N GLY A 2 -2.18 -11.94 51.18
CA GLY A 2 -2.70 -10.56 51.26
C GLY A 2 -1.53 -9.64 50.84
N ALA A 3 -1.55 -9.13 49.61
CA ALA A 3 -1.92 -7.75 49.27
C ALA A 3 -0.92 -6.70 49.79
N THR A 4 0.07 -6.35 48.98
CA THR A 4 0.78 -5.06 49.09
C THR A 4 0.15 -4.07 48.12
N VAL A 5 -0.75 -3.25 48.66
CA VAL A 5 -1.35 -2.08 48.01
C VAL A 5 -0.59 -0.85 48.49
N GLY A 6 -0.21 0.00 47.54
CA GLY A 6 -0.17 1.46 47.73
C GLY A 6 1.12 2.07 48.25
N VAL A 7 1.91 2.65 47.33
CA VAL A 7 2.62 3.90 47.65
C VAL A 7 1.94 5.02 46.87
N LEU A 8 1.10 5.76 47.60
CA LEU A 8 0.39 6.96 47.17
C LEU A 8 1.20 8.19 47.64
N TRP A 9 1.70 8.94 46.65
CA TRP A 9 1.84 10.41 46.58
C TRP A 9 2.80 11.19 47.52
N ALA A 10 3.81 11.85 46.93
CA ALA A 10 4.23 13.24 47.21
C ALA A 10 5.42 13.67 46.32
N GLY A 11 5.17 14.52 45.31
CA GLY A 11 6.28 15.26 44.68
C GLY A 11 6.00 15.89 43.31
N VAL A 12 5.57 17.16 43.35
CA VAL A 12 5.65 18.18 42.28
C VAL A 12 4.64 18.05 41.13
N MET A 13 3.59 18.86 41.25
CA MET A 13 2.79 19.36 40.13
C MET A 13 3.64 20.30 39.27
N ALA A 14 4.24 19.77 38.21
CA ALA A 14 4.52 20.56 37.01
C ALA A 14 3.24 20.55 36.16
N PRO A 15 2.87 21.67 35.50
CA PRO A 15 1.73 21.65 34.61
C PRO A 15 2.02 20.62 33.52
N VAL A 16 1.21 19.56 33.44
CA VAL A 16 1.12 18.71 32.27
C VAL A 16 0.52 19.61 31.18
N GLY A 17 1.41 20.35 30.51
CA GLY A 17 1.08 21.02 29.27
C GLY A 17 0.58 19.95 28.32
N GLY A 18 -0.71 20.05 27.98
CA GLY A 18 -1.40 19.30 26.95
C GLY A 18 -1.10 17.80 26.95
N VAL A 19 -2.10 16.99 27.30
CA VAL A 19 -2.21 15.69 26.62
C VAL A 19 -2.10 16.01 25.13
N ALA A 20 -1.00 15.64 24.50
CA ALA A 20 -0.89 15.67 23.06
C ALA A 20 -1.99 14.73 22.59
N VAL A 21 -3.15 15.29 22.28
CA VAL A 21 -4.21 14.58 21.56
C VAL A 21 -3.69 14.51 20.14
N GLY A 22 -2.69 13.65 19.93
CA GLY A 22 -2.38 13.11 18.62
C GLY A 22 -3.58 12.25 18.28
N ARG A 23 -4.56 12.86 17.60
CA ARG A 23 -5.44 12.06 16.75
C ARG A 23 -4.48 11.48 15.73
N ALA A 24 -4.26 10.17 15.81
CA ALA A 24 -3.82 9.41 14.67
C ALA A 24 -5.13 8.91 14.07
N ASP A 25 -5.81 9.78 13.31
CA ASP A 25 -6.98 9.31 12.56
C ASP A 25 -6.55 8.78 11.18
N VAL A 26 -7.49 8.20 10.43
CA VAL A 26 -7.17 7.63 9.10
C VAL A 26 -6.63 8.69 8.16
N VAL A 27 -7.02 9.96 8.32
CA VAL A 27 -6.52 11.06 7.49
C VAL A 27 -5.07 11.35 7.84
N ASP A 28 -4.72 11.40 9.12
CA ASP A 28 -3.33 11.61 9.56
C ASP A 28 -2.41 10.45 9.08
N VAL A 29 -2.85 9.19 9.23
CA VAL A 29 -2.11 8.00 8.76
C VAL A 29 -1.91 8.00 7.23
N LEU A 30 -2.87 8.52 6.46
CA LEU A 30 -2.78 8.61 5.00
C LEU A 30 -1.93 9.79 4.52
N VAL A 31 -2.00 10.92 5.22
CA VAL A 31 -1.50 12.21 4.73
C VAL A 31 -0.11 12.53 5.25
N ASP A 32 0.23 12.13 6.47
CA ASP A 32 1.54 12.41 7.09
C ASP A 32 2.75 11.97 6.24
N PRO A 33 2.82 10.74 5.69
CA PRO A 33 3.96 10.33 4.85
C PRO A 33 4.12 11.19 3.59
N ILE A 34 3.01 11.69 3.02
CA ILE A 34 3.01 12.56 1.84
C ILE A 34 3.52 13.95 2.21
N VAL A 35 3.07 14.48 3.34
CA VAL A 35 3.50 15.81 3.81
C VAL A 35 4.99 15.81 4.15
N GLU A 36 5.48 14.75 4.79
CA GLU A 36 6.90 14.59 5.12
C GLU A 36 7.79 14.47 3.87
N SER A 37 7.35 13.72 2.85
CA SER A 37 8.12 13.59 1.61
C SER A 37 8.10 14.85 0.74
N VAL A 38 6.96 15.54 0.67
CA VAL A 38 6.86 16.86 0.01
C VAL A 38 7.73 17.89 0.74
N LEU A 39 7.75 17.90 2.08
CA LEU A 39 8.55 18.84 2.84
C LEU A 39 10.05 18.55 2.72
N ALA A 40 10.45 17.28 2.68
CA ALA A 40 11.83 16.86 2.41
C ALA A 40 12.27 17.22 0.99
N ALA A 41 11.39 17.06 0.01
CA ALA A 41 11.60 17.41 -1.39
C ALA A 41 11.74 18.92 -1.64
N LEU A 42 10.88 19.73 -1.01
CA LEU A 42 10.83 21.17 -1.21
C LEU A 42 11.86 21.95 -0.36
N GLY A 43 12.62 21.23 0.47
CA GLY A 43 13.79 21.70 1.22
C GLY A 43 13.73 23.18 1.57
N VAL A 44 12.95 23.55 2.61
CA VAL A 44 12.84 24.89 3.24
C VAL A 44 13.47 26.01 2.40
N GLY A 45 12.87 26.38 1.26
CA GLY A 45 13.39 27.46 0.40
C GLY A 45 12.98 27.47 -1.07
N GLY A 46 12.49 26.36 -1.62
CA GLY A 46 12.29 26.20 -3.08
C GLY A 46 11.16 27.01 -3.74
N LEU A 47 10.27 27.66 -2.98
CA LEU A 47 9.08 28.31 -3.56
C LEU A 47 9.25 29.80 -3.88
N ALA A 48 10.39 30.42 -3.54
CA ALA A 48 10.55 31.86 -3.68
C ALA A 48 10.81 32.34 -5.12
N ASP A 49 11.09 31.46 -6.09
CA ASP A 49 11.43 31.86 -7.46
C ASP A 49 10.89 30.92 -8.55
N VAL A 50 9.57 30.67 -8.54
CA VAL A 50 8.84 30.04 -9.66
C VAL A 50 8.52 31.10 -10.74
N GLY A 51 9.42 32.05 -10.97
CA GLY A 51 9.26 33.11 -11.97
C GLY A 51 10.11 32.89 -13.23
N SER A 52 11.12 32.04 -13.17
CA SER A 52 12.17 31.94 -14.19
C SER A 52 12.52 30.49 -14.56
N ALA A 53 11.51 29.72 -14.97
CA ALA A 53 11.69 28.32 -15.39
C ALA A 53 12.66 28.12 -16.58
N THR A 54 13.01 29.17 -17.32
CA THR A 54 13.96 29.12 -18.45
C THR A 54 15.43 29.21 -18.06
N SER A 55 15.75 29.46 -16.78
CA SER A 55 17.13 29.62 -16.29
C SER A 55 17.50 28.69 -15.13
N MET A 56 16.63 27.75 -14.78
CA MET A 56 16.87 26.82 -13.68
C MET A 56 17.94 25.79 -14.07
N PRO A 57 18.98 25.57 -13.25
CA PRO A 57 19.97 24.53 -13.50
C PRO A 57 19.31 23.15 -13.51
N ALA A 58 19.74 22.27 -14.41
CA ALA A 58 19.17 20.93 -14.60
C ALA A 58 19.12 20.08 -13.30
N ASP A 59 19.99 20.37 -12.33
CA ASP A 59 20.05 19.77 -11.01
C ASP A 59 18.78 20.05 -10.16
N VAL A 60 18.24 21.27 -10.24
CA VAL A 60 17.01 21.66 -9.54
C VAL A 60 15.79 20.98 -10.18
N LEU A 61 15.78 20.84 -11.52
CA LEU A 61 14.73 20.09 -12.23
C LEU A 61 14.81 18.58 -11.92
N GLY A 62 16.01 18.01 -11.80
CA GLY A 62 16.21 16.63 -11.39
C GLY A 62 15.80 16.36 -9.94
N GLY A 63 16.05 17.32 -9.03
CA GLY A 63 15.58 17.25 -7.65
C GLY A 63 14.05 17.27 -7.54
N LEU A 64 13.37 18.10 -8.35
CA LEU A 64 11.90 18.11 -8.43
C LEU A 64 11.33 16.83 -9.05
N ASP A 65 11.99 16.26 -10.06
CA ASP A 65 11.57 14.98 -10.66
C ASP A 65 11.70 13.83 -9.65
N ALA A 66 12.84 13.72 -8.97
CA ALA A 66 13.04 12.71 -7.92
C ALA A 66 12.06 12.88 -6.75
N ALA A 67 11.76 14.11 -6.36
CA ALA A 67 10.73 14.44 -5.38
C ALA A 67 9.34 13.97 -5.80
N LEU A 68 8.94 14.26 -7.04
CA LEU A 68 7.65 13.82 -7.56
C LEU A 68 7.56 12.29 -7.64
N VAL A 69 8.64 11.62 -8.07
CA VAL A 69 8.73 10.16 -8.05
C VAL A 69 8.57 9.63 -6.62
N GLY A 70 9.21 10.26 -5.62
CA GLY A 70 9.06 9.92 -4.21
C GLY A 70 7.62 10.03 -3.72
N VAL A 71 6.96 11.16 -3.99
CA VAL A 71 5.54 11.38 -3.62
C VAL A 71 4.63 10.34 -4.26
N VAL A 72 4.85 10.00 -5.54
CA VAL A 72 4.06 8.96 -6.22
C VAL A 72 4.29 7.59 -5.59
N GLN A 73 5.53 7.26 -5.21
CA GLN A 73 5.84 6.01 -4.52
C GLN A 73 5.18 5.94 -3.14
N ASP A 74 5.20 7.03 -2.36
CA ASP A 74 4.56 7.09 -1.05
C ASP A 74 3.05 6.93 -1.16
N LEU A 75 2.42 7.63 -2.10
CA LEU A 75 1.00 7.46 -2.41
C LEU A 75 0.68 6.01 -2.77
N ASN A 76 1.50 5.38 -3.61
CA ASN A 76 1.30 3.97 -3.98
C ASN A 76 1.45 3.03 -2.77
N ASN A 77 2.41 3.29 -1.88
CA ASN A 77 2.63 2.50 -0.68
C ASN A 77 1.46 2.65 0.30
N VAL A 78 0.96 3.87 0.50
CA VAL A 78 -0.17 4.16 1.38
C VAL A 78 -1.46 3.50 0.84
N VAL A 79 -1.75 3.67 -0.44
CA VAL A 79 -2.93 3.06 -1.08
C VAL A 79 -2.85 1.54 -1.02
N ASN A 80 -1.70 0.95 -1.34
CA ASN A 80 -1.50 -0.49 -1.20
C ASN A 80 -1.64 -0.93 0.26
N GLY A 81 -1.09 -0.20 1.22
CA GLY A 81 -1.24 -0.47 2.65
C GLY A 81 -2.70 -0.57 3.07
N VAL A 82 -3.52 0.42 2.74
CA VAL A 82 -4.96 0.40 3.03
C VAL A 82 -5.67 -0.76 2.35
N ALA A 83 -5.32 -1.07 1.10
CA ALA A 83 -5.86 -2.22 0.39
C ALA A 83 -5.51 -3.54 1.09
N GLN A 84 -4.27 -3.71 1.54
CA GLN A 84 -3.82 -4.90 2.27
C GLN A 84 -4.51 -5.02 3.63
N ASP A 85 -4.68 -3.90 4.34
CA ASP A 85 -5.40 -3.84 5.60
C ASP A 85 -6.86 -4.27 5.41
N TRP A 86 -7.53 -3.81 4.34
CA TRP A 86 -8.89 -4.25 4.01
C TRP A 86 -8.95 -5.76 3.75
N ILE A 87 -8.14 -6.26 2.81
CA ILE A 87 -8.13 -7.67 2.38
C ILE A 87 -7.89 -8.61 3.57
N THR A 88 -7.04 -8.21 4.50
CA THR A 88 -6.70 -9.03 5.68
C THR A 88 -7.55 -8.73 6.92
N SER A 89 -8.48 -7.78 6.83
CA SER A 89 -9.31 -7.40 7.97
C SER A 89 -10.41 -8.43 8.29
N PRO A 90 -10.87 -8.51 9.55
CA PRO A 90 -11.97 -9.39 9.95
C PRO A 90 -13.32 -9.10 9.29
N ILE A 91 -13.48 -7.92 8.68
CA ILE A 91 -14.71 -7.51 7.97
C ILE A 91 -14.53 -7.68 6.46
N GLY A 92 -13.39 -7.23 5.92
CA GLY A 92 -13.09 -7.27 4.49
C GLY A 92 -13.06 -8.69 3.95
N GLY A 93 -12.37 -9.63 4.61
CA GLY A 93 -12.27 -11.01 4.14
C GLY A 93 -13.63 -11.69 3.85
N PRO A 94 -14.59 -11.70 4.80
CA PRO A 94 -15.92 -12.25 4.55
C PRO A 94 -16.74 -11.51 3.49
N VAL A 95 -16.58 -10.19 3.38
CA VAL A 95 -17.27 -9.38 2.36
C VAL A 95 -16.70 -9.69 0.97
N ASP A 96 -15.38 -9.76 0.87
CA ASP A 96 -14.66 -10.05 -0.35
C ASP A 96 -15.00 -11.45 -0.87
N GLU A 97 -15.17 -12.46 0.00
CA GLU A 97 -15.60 -13.81 -0.42
C GLU A 97 -16.93 -13.77 -1.21
N VAL A 98 -17.92 -13.02 -0.72
CA VAL A 98 -19.22 -12.88 -1.39
C VAL A 98 -19.09 -12.11 -2.70
N ILE A 99 -18.32 -11.03 -2.71
CA ILE A 99 -18.10 -10.20 -3.90
C ILE A 99 -17.31 -10.94 -4.98
N ASN A 100 -16.29 -11.70 -4.58
CA ASN A 100 -15.37 -12.41 -5.48
C ASN A 100 -16.00 -13.67 -6.08
N THR A 101 -16.95 -14.31 -5.40
CA THR A 101 -17.60 -15.54 -5.88
C THR A 101 -18.00 -15.51 -7.37
N PRO A 102 -18.76 -14.51 -7.87
CA PRO A 102 -19.08 -14.44 -9.30
C PRO A 102 -17.85 -14.19 -10.19
N PHE A 103 -16.82 -13.49 -9.71
CA PHE A 103 -15.60 -13.22 -10.47
C PHE A 103 -14.71 -14.45 -10.58
N VAL A 104 -14.60 -15.24 -9.52
CA VAL A 104 -13.91 -16.54 -9.57
C VAL A 104 -14.65 -17.47 -10.52
N LEU A 105 -15.99 -17.52 -10.49
CA LEU A 105 -16.75 -18.38 -11.38
C LEU A 105 -16.64 -17.98 -12.86
N LEU A 106 -16.66 -16.69 -13.16
CA LEU A 106 -16.62 -16.19 -14.53
C LEU A 106 -15.18 -16.09 -15.06
N PHE A 107 -14.27 -15.55 -14.27
CA PHE A 107 -12.92 -15.17 -14.71
C PHE A 107 -11.81 -15.99 -14.05
N GLY A 108 -12.10 -16.79 -13.02
CA GLY A 108 -11.09 -17.58 -12.32
C GLY A 108 -10.13 -16.77 -11.49
N ARG A 109 -10.58 -15.61 -11.02
CA ARG A 109 -9.84 -14.74 -10.14
C ARG A 109 -10.75 -13.83 -9.36
N ASP A 110 -10.25 -13.37 -8.23
CA ASP A 110 -10.91 -12.40 -7.38
C ASP A 110 -11.07 -11.03 -8.07
N LEU A 111 -12.08 -10.28 -7.66
CA LEU A 111 -12.18 -8.86 -7.95
C LEU A 111 -11.24 -8.06 -7.03
N ILE A 112 -11.23 -8.44 -5.75
CA ILE A 112 -10.46 -7.83 -4.65
C ILE A 112 -9.77 -8.97 -3.92
N GLY A 113 -8.44 -9.01 -3.88
CA GLY A 113 -7.73 -10.06 -3.18
C GLY A 113 -6.30 -10.27 -3.66
N ASN A 114 -5.45 -10.85 -2.84
CA ASN A 114 -4.09 -11.19 -3.26
C ASN A 114 -4.07 -12.52 -4.01
N GLY A 115 -3.13 -12.63 -4.95
CA GLY A 115 -2.94 -13.85 -5.71
C GLY A 115 -2.39 -14.98 -4.84
N ILE A 116 -2.69 -16.20 -5.25
CA ILE A 116 -2.24 -17.42 -4.58
C ILE A 116 -0.76 -17.67 -4.93
N ASN A 117 0.07 -17.71 -3.89
CA ASN A 117 1.49 -18.06 -4.02
C ASN A 117 1.67 -19.47 -4.58
N GLY A 118 2.52 -19.61 -5.60
CA GLY A 118 2.86 -20.90 -6.20
C GLY A 118 1.72 -21.58 -6.95
N PHE A 119 0.69 -20.84 -7.35
CA PHE A 119 -0.42 -21.40 -8.12
C PHE A 119 0.05 -21.89 -9.50
N THR A 120 -0.18 -23.18 -9.78
CA THR A 120 0.13 -23.84 -11.06
C THR A 120 -1.11 -24.43 -11.73
N GLY A 121 -2.30 -24.13 -11.22
CA GLY A 121 -3.55 -24.63 -11.75
C GLY A 121 -3.93 -23.98 -13.08
N THR A 122 -4.70 -24.68 -13.90
CA THR A 122 -5.35 -24.08 -15.07
C THR A 122 -6.58 -23.30 -14.62
N ASN A 123 -6.84 -22.17 -15.28
CA ASN A 123 -8.08 -21.44 -15.08
C ASN A 123 -9.20 -22.06 -15.93
N ASP A 124 -10.10 -22.83 -15.31
CA ASP A 124 -11.21 -23.50 -16.01
C ASP A 124 -12.52 -22.70 -15.96
N SER A 125 -12.44 -21.42 -15.60
CA SER A 125 -13.61 -20.55 -15.44
C SER A 125 -14.21 -20.15 -16.79
N LEU A 126 -15.49 -19.75 -16.77
CA LEU A 126 -16.29 -19.62 -18.00
C LEU A 126 -15.63 -18.73 -19.07
N LEU A 127 -15.10 -17.59 -18.66
CA LEU A 127 -14.39 -16.60 -19.48
C LEU A 127 -12.87 -16.67 -19.27
N GLY A 128 -12.45 -17.06 -18.07
CA GLY A 128 -11.04 -17.16 -17.67
C GLY A 128 -10.24 -18.23 -18.42
N SER A 129 -10.91 -19.28 -18.92
CA SER A 129 -10.27 -20.36 -19.69
C SER A 129 -9.62 -19.93 -21.00
N SER A 130 -9.97 -18.75 -21.51
CA SER A 130 -9.26 -18.14 -22.65
C SER A 130 -7.81 -17.75 -22.33
N GLY A 131 -7.45 -17.65 -21.05
CA GLY A 131 -6.16 -17.13 -20.57
C GLY A 131 -6.01 -15.61 -20.68
N LEU A 132 -6.94 -14.91 -21.34
CA LEU A 132 -6.88 -13.46 -21.55
C LEU A 132 -6.96 -12.67 -20.24
N PHE A 133 -7.68 -13.21 -19.27
CA PHE A 133 -7.97 -12.54 -18.02
C PHE A 133 -7.00 -12.89 -16.90
N GLY A 134 -6.06 -13.82 -17.11
CA GLY A 134 -5.16 -14.35 -16.07
C GLY A 134 -5.83 -15.40 -15.17
N ASN A 135 -5.30 -15.64 -13.96
CA ASN A 135 -5.78 -16.68 -13.03
C ASN A 135 -5.51 -16.30 -11.55
N LEU A 136 -5.86 -17.19 -10.61
CA LEU A 136 -5.71 -16.98 -9.17
C LEU A 136 -4.30 -16.58 -8.69
N SER A 137 -3.22 -16.75 -9.47
CA SER A 137 -1.88 -16.22 -9.12
C SER A 137 -1.78 -14.71 -9.22
N ASP A 138 -2.65 -14.03 -9.96
CA ASP A 138 -2.37 -12.65 -10.39
C ASP A 138 -2.94 -11.59 -9.44
N GLY A 139 -3.77 -11.97 -8.46
CA GLY A 139 -4.46 -11.03 -7.57
C GLY A 139 -5.72 -10.41 -8.15
N GLY A 140 -6.38 -9.53 -7.42
CA GLY A 140 -7.70 -9.02 -7.79
C GLY A 140 -7.67 -8.15 -9.06
N PHE A 141 -8.77 -8.11 -9.80
CA PHE A 141 -8.91 -7.20 -10.95
C PHE A 141 -8.83 -5.72 -10.57
N LEU A 142 -9.35 -5.35 -9.40
CA LEU A 142 -9.38 -3.95 -8.94
C LEU A 142 -8.33 -3.68 -7.89
N ILE A 143 -8.14 -4.62 -6.96
CA ILE A 143 -7.29 -4.43 -5.78
C ILE A 143 -6.63 -5.77 -5.42
N GLY A 144 -5.34 -5.71 -5.08
CA GLY A 144 -4.59 -6.82 -4.54
C GLY A 144 -3.30 -7.07 -5.31
N ASN A 145 -2.34 -7.68 -4.63
CA ASN A 145 -1.03 -8.00 -5.20
C ASN A 145 -1.05 -9.38 -5.81
N GLY A 146 -0.26 -9.62 -6.86
CA GLY A 146 -0.04 -10.97 -7.35
C GLY A 146 0.68 -11.87 -6.33
N GLY A 147 0.36 -13.15 -6.37
CA GLY A 147 1.02 -14.18 -5.59
C GLY A 147 2.40 -14.50 -6.17
N THR A 148 3.35 -14.85 -5.31
CA THR A 148 4.71 -15.23 -5.70
C THR A 148 4.67 -16.38 -6.71
N GLY A 149 5.38 -16.25 -7.84
CA GLY A 149 5.39 -17.28 -8.88
C GLY A 149 5.87 -18.65 -8.37
N ALA A 150 5.40 -19.73 -9.02
CA ALA A 150 5.87 -21.07 -8.73
C ALA A 150 7.37 -21.22 -9.08
N THR A 151 8.12 -21.94 -8.25
CA THR A 151 9.55 -22.20 -8.47
C THR A 151 9.79 -22.81 -9.86
N GLY A 152 10.63 -22.18 -10.67
CA GLY A 152 11.03 -22.68 -11.99
C GLY A 152 10.15 -22.24 -13.16
N VAL A 153 9.10 -21.43 -12.94
CA VAL A 153 8.34 -20.78 -14.02
C VAL A 153 8.81 -19.33 -14.13
N ALA A 154 9.42 -18.97 -15.26
CA ALA A 154 9.80 -17.59 -15.54
C ALA A 154 8.54 -16.72 -15.69
N GLY A 155 8.50 -15.57 -15.03
CA GLY A 155 7.45 -14.58 -15.26
C GLY A 155 7.49 -14.07 -16.70
N VAL A 156 6.36 -13.57 -17.19
CA VAL A 156 6.17 -13.15 -18.60
C VAL A 156 7.15 -12.01 -19.02
N ASP A 157 7.80 -11.35 -18.06
CA ASP A 157 8.65 -10.18 -18.28
C ASP A 157 10.17 -10.42 -18.07
N GLY A 158 10.64 -11.68 -17.95
CA GLY A 158 12.07 -11.97 -17.78
C GLY A 158 12.66 -11.57 -16.41
N VAL A 159 11.81 -11.28 -15.43
CA VAL A 159 12.18 -11.01 -14.04
C VAL A 159 12.38 -12.35 -13.30
N PRO A 160 13.42 -12.50 -12.44
CA PRO A 160 13.68 -13.74 -11.71
C PRO A 160 12.45 -14.28 -10.97
N ALA A 161 12.26 -15.60 -11.03
CA ALA A 161 11.18 -16.31 -10.34
C ALA A 161 11.21 -15.98 -8.84
N GLY A 162 10.15 -15.32 -8.35
CA GLY A 162 10.05 -14.89 -6.95
C GLY A 162 9.30 -13.57 -6.74
N LEU A 163 9.11 -12.77 -7.79
CA LEU A 163 8.24 -11.58 -7.73
C LEU A 163 6.91 -11.94 -8.38
N GLY A 164 5.91 -12.13 -7.53
CA GLY A 164 4.55 -12.47 -7.91
C GLY A 164 3.89 -11.51 -8.88
N GLY A 165 2.80 -11.98 -9.48
CA GLY A 165 2.04 -11.32 -10.55
C GLY A 165 2.04 -9.80 -10.47
N ARG A 166 2.45 -9.18 -11.58
CA ARG A 166 2.45 -7.73 -11.72
C ARG A 166 0.99 -7.25 -11.62
N PRO A 167 0.64 -6.29 -10.74
CA PRO A 167 -0.57 -5.53 -10.94
C PRO A 167 -0.42 -4.81 -12.29
N GLY A 168 -1.42 -4.94 -13.15
CA GLY A 168 -1.49 -4.21 -14.42
C GLY A 168 -1.48 -2.70 -14.22
#